data_AF-A0A962EVD6-F1
#
_entry.id   AF-A0A962EVD6-F1
#
_cell.length_a   1.000
_cell.length_b   1.000
_cell.length_c   1.000
_cell.angle_alpha   90.00
_cell.angle_beta   90.00
_cell.angle_gamma   90.00
#
_symmetry.space_group_name_H-M   'P 1'
#
loop_
_entity.id
_entity.type
_entity.pdbx_description
1 polymer ?
#
loop_
_entity_poly.entity_id
_entity_poly.type
_entity_poly.pdbx_seq_one_letter_code
_entity_poly.pdbx_strand_id
1 'polypeptide(L)'
;MSAFASLYFAMAATGTIFSDYPVFVNPHATVEAWTDLGPIVELIVKCPAGTGIVSYSKIDRRFCSSKHACFSNLSSARHDTCG
;
A
#
# COMPACT_ATOMS: atom_id res chain seq x y z
N MET A 1 -32.71 38.20 19.79
CA MET A 1 -32.68 36.77 20.17
C MET A 1 -31.85 36.05 19.13
N SER A 2 -30.60 35.78 19.45
CA SER A 2 -29.63 35.16 18.52
C SER A 2 -29.68 33.65 18.71
N ALA A 3 -30.07 32.90 17.68
CA ALA A 3 -30.02 31.45 17.67
C ALA A 3 -28.78 30.99 16.88
N PHE A 4 -27.74 30.61 17.61
CA PHE A 4 -26.61 29.80 17.16
C PHE A 4 -26.93 28.34 17.47
N ALA A 5 -26.95 27.46 16.46
CA ALA A 5 -26.86 25.98 16.55
C ALA A 5 -27.37 25.42 15.21
N SER A 6 -26.70 24.55 14.45
CA SER A 6 -25.60 23.66 14.73
C SER A 6 -24.89 23.36 13.41
N LEU A 7 -23.56 23.45 13.40
CA LEU A 7 -22.73 23.00 12.28
C LEU A 7 -22.80 21.47 12.18
N TYR A 8 -23.54 21.00 11.18
CA TYR A 8 -23.36 19.66 10.63
C TYR A 8 -22.04 19.62 9.86
N PHE A 9 -21.02 18.97 10.41
CA PHE A 9 -19.90 18.47 9.62
C PHE A 9 -19.77 16.96 9.85
N ALA A 10 -20.61 16.23 9.11
CA ALA A 10 -20.39 14.82 8.85
C ALA A 10 -19.58 14.73 7.55
N MET A 11 -18.32 14.32 7.63
CA MET A 11 -17.66 13.54 6.57
C MET A 11 -16.49 12.79 7.18
N ALA A 12 -16.74 11.55 7.58
CA ALA A 12 -15.68 10.55 7.67
C ALA A 12 -15.17 10.33 6.24
N ALA A 13 -13.94 10.78 5.96
CA ALA A 13 -13.26 10.46 4.72
C ALA A 13 -12.96 8.96 4.71
N THR A 14 -13.85 8.16 4.13
CA THR A 14 -13.55 6.80 3.72
C THR A 14 -12.49 6.87 2.63
N GLY A 15 -11.24 6.65 3.01
CA GLY A 15 -10.14 6.47 2.07
C GLY A 15 -10.53 5.39 1.08
N THR A 16 -10.58 5.75 -0.20
CA THR A 16 -10.86 4.81 -1.28
C THR A 16 -9.68 3.86 -1.41
N ILE A 17 -9.79 2.70 -0.77
CA ILE A 17 -8.85 1.59 -0.91
C ILE A 17 -9.03 1.02 -2.32
N PHE A 18 -8.26 1.51 -3.29
CA PHE A 18 -8.22 0.91 -4.62
C PHE A 18 -7.28 -0.29 -4.55
N SER A 19 -7.83 -1.49 -4.72
CA SER A 19 -7.06 -2.73 -4.85
C SER A 19 -7.05 -3.15 -6.31
N ASP A 20 -5.88 -3.23 -6.91
CA ASP A 20 -5.68 -3.66 -8.29
C ASP A 20 -4.84 -4.95 -8.30
N TYR A 21 -5.27 -5.92 -9.12
CA TYR A 21 -4.77 -7.30 -9.17
C TYR A 21 -4.14 -7.58 -10.53
N PRO A 22 -2.90 -7.12 -10.79
CA PRO A 22 -2.24 -7.29 -12.08
C PRO A 22 -1.92 -8.75 -12.45
N VAL A 23 -2.00 -9.74 -11.54
CA VAL A 23 -1.75 -11.16 -11.88
C VAL A 23 -2.62 -11.66 -13.03
N PHE A 24 -3.88 -11.22 -13.13
CA PHE A 24 -4.78 -11.65 -14.20
C PHE A 24 -4.32 -11.17 -15.58
N VAL A 25 -3.51 -10.09 -15.63
CA VAL A 25 -2.98 -9.51 -16.86
C VAL A 25 -1.59 -10.08 -17.18
N ASN A 26 -0.79 -10.38 -16.15
CA ASN A 26 0.54 -10.97 -16.33
C ASN A 26 0.86 -11.98 -15.19
N PRO A 27 0.85 -13.30 -15.46
CA PRO A 27 1.11 -14.32 -14.44
C PRO A 27 2.57 -14.34 -13.93
N HIS A 28 3.48 -13.63 -14.62
CA HIS A 28 4.88 -13.48 -14.23
C HIS A 28 5.19 -12.15 -13.55
N ALA A 29 4.16 -11.34 -13.23
CA ALA A 29 4.35 -10.10 -12.49
C ALA A 29 4.94 -10.38 -11.09
N THR A 30 5.88 -9.53 -10.67
CA THR A 30 6.46 -9.58 -9.32
C THR A 30 5.48 -9.10 -8.26
N VAL A 31 4.62 -8.15 -8.61
CA VAL A 31 3.56 -7.63 -7.77
C VAL A 31 2.28 -8.34 -8.19
N GLU A 32 1.61 -8.97 -7.23
CA GLU A 32 0.38 -9.71 -7.45
C GLU A 32 -0.86 -8.85 -7.25
N ALA A 33 -0.81 -7.99 -6.24
CA ALA A 33 -1.84 -7.02 -5.95
C ALA A 33 -1.19 -5.77 -5.38
N TRP A 34 -1.87 -4.64 -5.51
CA TRP A 34 -1.49 -3.45 -4.77
C TRP A 34 -2.71 -2.69 -4.31
N THR A 35 -2.56 -2.07 -3.14
CA THR A 35 -3.61 -1.34 -2.46
C THR A 35 -3.13 0.09 -2.20
N ASP A 36 -3.85 1.07 -2.72
CA ASP A 36 -3.58 2.48 -2.41
C ASP A 36 -4.25 2.89 -1.09
N LEU A 37 -3.44 3.26 -0.09
CA LEU A 37 -3.90 3.75 1.20
C LEU A 37 -3.67 5.26 1.37
N GLY A 38 -3.44 6.00 0.28
CA GLY A 38 -3.14 7.43 0.30
C GLY A 38 -1.64 7.69 0.20
N PRO A 39 -0.95 8.10 1.29
CA PRO A 39 0.49 8.33 1.26
C PRO A 39 1.32 7.04 1.20
N ILE A 40 0.70 5.89 1.49
CA ILE A 40 1.32 4.56 1.45
C ILE A 40 0.61 3.71 0.39
N VAL A 41 1.37 2.92 -0.34
CA VAL A 41 0.87 1.85 -1.21
C VAL A 41 1.33 0.51 -0.66
N GLU A 42 0.42 -0.40 -0.39
CA GLU A 42 0.79 -1.77 -0.03
C GLU A 42 0.87 -2.64 -1.27
N LEU A 43 1.98 -3.35 -1.43
CA LEU A 43 2.26 -4.22 -2.56
C LEU A 43 2.29 -5.65 -2.04
N ILE A 44 1.41 -6.50 -2.56
CA ILE A 44 1.51 -7.94 -2.39
C ILE A 44 2.49 -8.44 -3.45
N VAL A 45 3.62 -8.98 -3.02
CA VAL A 45 4.70 -9.46 -3.89
C VAL A 45 4.78 -10.98 -3.86
N LYS A 46 5.15 -11.57 -4.99
CA LYS A 46 5.37 -13.01 -5.10
C LYS A 46 6.70 -13.42 -4.46
N CYS A 47 6.67 -14.42 -3.58
CA CYS A 47 7.84 -15.01 -2.95
C CYS A 47 7.98 -16.50 -3.35
N PRO A 48 9.16 -17.12 -3.21
CA PRO A 48 9.32 -18.55 -3.50
C PRO A 48 8.42 -19.46 -2.66
N ALA A 49 8.12 -19.07 -1.42
CA ALA A 49 7.30 -19.83 -0.46
C ALA A 49 5.90 -19.22 -0.24
N GLY A 50 5.37 -18.45 -1.20
CA GLY A 50 4.04 -17.84 -1.09
C GLY A 50 4.05 -16.37 -1.49
N THR A 51 3.54 -15.51 -0.63
CA THR A 51 3.44 -14.07 -0.89
C THR A 51 4.04 -13.27 0.27
N GLY A 52 4.48 -12.06 -0.03
CA GLY A 52 5.00 -11.11 0.93
C GLY A 52 4.29 -9.78 0.78
N ILE A 53 4.38 -8.93 1.81
CA ILE A 53 3.86 -7.57 1.78
C ILE A 53 5.05 -6.60 1.79
N VAL A 54 5.03 -5.63 0.90
CA VAL A 54 5.98 -4.53 0.83
C VAL A 54 5.19 -3.22 0.81
N SER A 55 5.52 -2.29 1.69
CA SER A 55 4.85 -0.99 1.73
C SER A 55 5.71 0.06 1.01
N TYR A 56 5.13 0.85 0.11
CA TYR A 56 5.80 1.96 -0.56
C TYR A 56 5.29 3.30 0.00
N SER A 57 6.21 4.12 0.50
CA SER A 57 5.90 5.50 0.92
C SER A 57 6.00 6.44 -0.30
N LYS A 58 4.89 7.08 -0.68
CA LYS A 58 4.86 8.11 -1.73
C LYS A 58 5.58 9.39 -1.30
N ILE A 59 5.69 9.61 0.01
CA ILE A 59 6.35 10.77 0.61
C ILE A 59 7.87 10.58 0.53
N ASP A 60 8.37 9.48 1.08
CA ASP A 60 9.81 9.20 1.17
C ASP A 60 10.38 8.56 -0.10
N ARG A 61 9.50 8.10 -1.00
CA ARG A 61 9.82 7.34 -2.22
C ARG A 61 10.67 6.10 -1.94
N ARG A 62 10.27 5.34 -0.92
CA ARG A 62 10.98 4.14 -0.45
C ARG A 62 10.05 2.95 -0.30
N PHE A 63 10.60 1.76 -0.50
CA PHE A 63 9.94 0.47 -0.29
C PHE A 63 10.39 -0.12 1.02
N CYS A 64 9.47 -0.38 1.94
CA CYS A 64 9.72 -0.97 3.24
C CYS A 64 9.27 -2.43 3.26
N SER A 65 10.15 -3.30 3.71
CA SER A 65 9.90 -4.73 3.84
C SER A 65 9.01 -5.04 5.06
N SER A 66 8.57 -6.30 5.15
CA SER A 66 7.87 -6.83 6.33
C SER A 66 8.72 -6.83 7.60
N LYS A 67 10.04 -6.63 7.48
CA LYS A 67 11.00 -6.55 8.59
C LYS A 67 11.33 -5.11 9.00
N HIS A 68 10.55 -4.14 8.52
CA HIS A 68 10.73 -2.70 8.79
C HIS A 68 12.03 -2.09 8.24
N ALA A 69 12.71 -2.77 7.32
CA ALA A 69 13.84 -2.19 6.59
C ALA A 69 13.33 -1.49 5.33
N CYS A 70 13.81 -0.27 5.05
CA CYS A 70 13.37 0.52 3.91
C CYS A 70 14.50 0.69 2.88
N PHE A 71 14.16 0.48 1.61
CA PHE A 71 15.05 0.41 0.47
C PHE A 71 14.62 1.38 -0.62
N SER A 72 15.57 1.74 -1.49
CA SER A 72 15.32 2.62 -2.64
C SER A 72 14.60 1.91 -3.80
N ASN A 73 14.52 0.59 -3.79
CA ASN A 73 13.96 -0.20 -4.87
C ASN A 73 13.16 -1.41 -4.34
N LEU A 74 12.16 -1.82 -5.12
CA LEU A 74 11.26 -2.92 -4.79
C LEU A 74 11.98 -4.27 -4.71
N SER A 75 13.02 -4.50 -5.52
CA SER A 75 13.71 -5.79 -5.54
C SER A 75 14.41 -6.09 -4.22
N SER A 76 15.10 -5.09 -3.65
CA SER A 76 15.74 -5.21 -2.33
C SER A 76 14.71 -5.41 -1.21
N ALA A 77 13.63 -4.63 -1.22
CA ALA A 77 12.56 -4.78 -0.23
C ALA A 77 11.88 -6.15 -0.33
N ARG A 78 11.63 -6.65 -1.54
CA ARG A 78 11.10 -8.00 -1.78
C ARG A 78 12.06 -9.06 -1.29
N HIS A 79 13.35 -8.95 -1.58
CA HIS A 79 14.34 -9.92 -1.12
C HIS A 79 14.32 -9.99 0.40
N ASP A 80 14.35 -8.84 1.09
CA ASP A 80 14.31 -8.78 2.54
C ASP A 80 12.97 -9.31 3.11
N THR A 81 11.83 -9.04 2.45
CA THR A 81 10.52 -9.58 2.83
C THR A 81 10.42 -11.10 2.66
N CYS A 82 10.96 -11.66 1.57
CA CYS A 82 10.79 -13.07 1.21
C CYS A 82 11.84 -14.01 1.81
N GLY A 83 12.92 -13.50 2.41
CA GLY A 83 14.03 -14.29 2.95
C GLY A 83 15.09 -13.44 3.64
#